data_AF-E4XSS7-F1
#
_entry.id   AF-E4XSS7-F1
#
_cell.length_a   1.000
_cell.length_b   1.000
_cell.length_c   1.000
_cell.angle_alpha   90.00
_cell.angle_beta   90.00
_cell.angle_gamma   90.00
#
_symmetry.space_group_name_H-M   'P 1'
#
loop_
_entity.id
_entity.type
_entity.pdbx_description
1 polymer ?
#
loop_
_entity_poly.entity_id
_entity_poly.type
_entity_poly.pdbx_seq_one_letter_code
_entity_poly.pdbx_strand_id
1 'polypeptide(L)' 'MQIFVKTLTGKTITLEVEASDTIDNVKQGRYSTRPAATHLRRQAA' A
#
# COMPACT_ATOMS: atom_id res chain seq x y z
N MET A 1 7.16 4.92 -7.42
CA MET A 1 5.76 4.68 -7.92
C MET A 1 4.92 4.02 -6.83
N GLN A 2 3.59 4.05 -6.91
CA GLN A 2 2.70 3.61 -5.82
C GLN A 2 1.68 2.59 -6.29
N ILE A 3 1.55 1.47 -5.56
CA ILE A 3 0.58 0.41 -5.85
C ILE A 3 -0.34 0.18 -4.65
N PHE A 4 -1.60 -0.13 -4.95
CA PHE A 4 -2.63 -0.43 -3.95
C PHE A 4 -2.91 -1.93 -3.94
N VAL A 5 -2.77 -2.55 -2.78
CA VAL A 5 -3.00 -3.99 -2.60
C VAL A 5 -4.10 -4.17 -1.56
N LYS A 6 -5.10 -4.99 -1.90
CA LYS A 6 -6.14 -5.42 -0.96
C LYS A 6 -5.68 -6.72 -0.30
N THR A 7 -5.54 -6.70 1.02
CA THR A 7 -5.20 -7.90 1.79
C THR A 7 -6.41 -8.83 1.91
N LEU A 8 -6.17 -10.10 2.27
CA LEU A 8 -7.24 -11.07 2.53
C LEU A 8 -8.16 -10.65 3.69
N THR A 9 -7.65 -9.85 4.63
CA THR A 9 -8.43 -9.24 5.72
C THR A 9 -9.25 -8.04 5.27
N GLY A 10 -9.26 -7.70 3.98
CA GLY A 10 -10.02 -6.59 3.41
C GLY A 10 -9.38 -5.22 3.62
N LYS A 11 -8.16 -5.15 4.15
CA LYS A 11 -7.44 -3.88 4.35
C LYS A 11 -6.74 -3.48 3.06
N THR A 12 -6.87 -2.22 2.66
CA THR A 12 -6.05 -1.66 1.59
C THR A 12 -4.73 -1.17 2.18
N ILE A 13 -3.62 -1.66 1.64
CA ILE A 13 -2.28 -1.16 1.94
C ILE A 13 -1.70 -0.48 0.71
N THR A 14 -0.84 0.50 0.97
CA THR A 14 -0.14 1.24 -0.06
C THR A 14 1.33 0.86 -0.02
N LEU A 15 1.89 0.47 -1.17
CA LEU A 15 3.29 0.12 -1.31
C LEU A 15 3.96 1.13 -2.24
N GLU A 16 5.11 1.66 -1.80
CA GLU A 16 6.01 2.47 -2.62
C GLU A 16 7.05 1.52 -3.23
N VAL A 17 7.10 1.47 -4.56
CA VAL A 17 8.01 0.59 -5.32
C VAL A 17 8.73 1.41 -6.39
N GLU A 18 9.88 0.94 -6.86
CA GLU A 18 10.61 1.53 -7.99
C GLU A 18 10.36 0.73 -9.28
N ALA A 19 10.54 1.38 -10.44
CA ALA A 19 10.29 0.73 -11.75
C ALA A 19 11.17 -0.51 -11.99
N SER A 20 12.33 -0.56 -11.34
CA SER A 20 13.31 -1.64 -11.42
C SER A 20 13.02 -2.80 -10.48
N ASP A 21 12.04 -2.68 -9.59
CA ASP A 21 11.70 -3.75 -8.64
C ASP A 21 10.98 -4.90 -9.34
N THR A 22 11.37 -6.12 -8.99
CA THR A 22 10.68 -7.33 -9.44
C THR A 22 9.56 -7.71 -8.47
N ILE A 23 8.59 -8.47 -8.96
CA ILE A 23 7.47 -8.95 -8.13
C ILE A 23 7.95 -9.86 -6.99
N ASP A 24 9.05 -10.60 -7.19
CA ASP A 24 9.65 -11.40 -6.12
C ASP A 24 10.14 -10.50 -4.97
N ASN A 25 10.85 -9.42 -5.32
CA ASN A 25 11.30 -8.44 -4.34
C ASN A 25 10.10 -7.84 -3.59
N VAL A 26 9.03 -7.44 -4.29
CA VAL A 26 7.79 -6.90 -3.70
C VAL A 26 7.19 -7.83 -2.65
N LYS A 27 7.26 -9.15 -2.86
CA LYS A 27 6.78 -10.15 -1.90
C LYS A 27 7.69 -10.35 -0.69
N GLN A 28 8.97 -10.02 -0.78
CA GLN A 28 9.95 -10.17 0.31
C GLN A 28 9.74 -9.17 1.47
N GLY A 29 8.71 -8.31 1.42
CA GLY A 29 8.27 -7.52 2.57
C GLY A 29 9.22 -6.40 2.98
N ARG A 30 10.17 -6.03 2.11
CA ARG A 30 11.15 -4.96 2.36
C ARG A 30 10.62 -3.55 2.15
N TYR A 31 9.43 -3.41 1.58
CA TYR A 31 8.81 -2.12 1.32
C TYR A 31 8.00 -1.69 2.53
N SER A 32 8.19 -0.43 2.92
CA SER A 32 7.46 0.24 3.99
C SER A 32 5.96 0.16 3.74
N THR A 33 5.26 -0.79 4.33
CA THR A 33 3.80 -0.89 4.18
C THR A 33 3.17 0.22 4.99
N ARG A 34 2.67 1.26 4.33
CA ARG A 34 1.89 2.27 5.03
C ARG A 34 0.43 1.84 4.96
N PRO A 35 -0.30 1.77 6.10
CA PRO A 35 -1.74 1.59 6.03
C PRO A 35 -2.28 2.73 5.18
N ALA A 36 -3.12 2.41 4.19
CA ALA A 36 -3.93 3.42 3.52
C ALA A 36 -4.97 3.92 4.53
N ALA A 37 -4.52 4.60 5.58
CA ALA A 37 -5.37 5.41 6.41
C ALA A 37 -5.86 6.50 5.48
N THR A 38 -7.04 6.25 4.91
CA THR A 38 -7.94 7.24 4.34
C THR A 38 -7.70 8.53 5.09
N HIS A 39 -7.15 9.52 4.39
CA HIS A 39 -7.20 10.92 4.79
C HIS A 39 -8.60 11.10 5.37
N LEU A 40 -8.68 11.23 6.69
CA LEU A 40 -9.93 11.28 7.42
C LEU A 40 -10.74 12.32 6.65
N ARG A 41 -11.84 11.89 6.00
CA ARG A 41 -12.86 12.81 5.54
C ARG A 41 -13.41 13.43 6.84
N ARG A 42 -12.70 14.42 7.40
CA ARG A 42 -13.27 15.53 8.18
C ARG A 42 -14.08 16.40 7.21
N GLN A 43 -15.04 15.75 6.58
CA GLN A 43 -16.21 16.36 5.97
C GLN A 43 -17.37 15.50 6.47
N ALA A 44 -17.52 15.49 7.79
CA ALA A 44 -18.79 15.17 8.41
C ALA A 44 -19.42 16.55 8.72
N ALA A 45 -20.61 16.75 8.15
CA ALA A 45 -21.48 17.94 8.16
C ALA A 45 -20.98 19.15 7.36
#